data_AF-A0A9N9K853-F1
#
_entry.id   AF-A0A9N9K853-F1
#
_cell.length_a   1.000
_cell.length_b   1.000
_cell.length_c   1.000
_cell.angle_alpha   90.00
_cell.angle_beta   90.00
_cell.angle_gamma   90.00
#
_symmetry.space_group_name_H-M   'P 1'
#
loop_
_entity.id
_entity.type
_entity.pdbx_description
1 polymer ?
#
loop_
_entity_poly.entity_id
_entity_poly.type
_entity_poly.pdbx_seq_one_letter_code
_entity_poly.pdbx_strand_id
1 'polypeptide(L)'
;LKDKYIDIIEEQDILGPELLKLTGKKLETLGMPVGPAMRIVDHMQKLSIQLKPFSSYASKDDMKYVLSKYGITDLYKILCFKP
;
A
#
# COMPACT_ATOMS: atom_id res chain seq x y z
N LEU A 1 10.50 -10.48 -0.13
CA LEU A 1 11.60 -9.58 0.30
C LEU A 1 12.30 -10.27 1.48
N LYS A 2 13.53 -9.90 1.87
CA LYS A 2 14.12 -10.42 3.13
C LYS A 2 13.83 -9.42 4.25
N ASP A 3 13.58 -9.89 5.47
CA ASP A 3 13.17 -9.07 6.61
C ASP A 3 14.15 -7.93 6.91
N LYS A 4 15.45 -8.21 6.84
CA LYS A 4 16.52 -7.18 6.98
C LYS A 4 16.40 -5.95 6.07
N TYR A 5 15.67 -6.02 4.97
CA TYR A 5 15.46 -4.88 4.07
C TYR A 5 14.23 -4.05 4.46
N ILE A 6 13.30 -4.66 5.20
CA ILE A 6 12.15 -3.99 5.84
C ILE A 6 12.66 -3.24 7.05
N ASP A 7 13.54 -3.85 7.86
CA ASP A 7 14.17 -3.21 9.02
C ASP A 7 14.84 -1.88 8.65
N ILE A 8 15.53 -1.80 7.50
CA ILE A 8 16.14 -0.55 6.99
C ILE A 8 15.09 0.56 6.79
N ILE A 9 13.89 0.20 6.34
CA ILE A 9 12.81 1.18 6.10
C ILE A 9 12.23 1.63 7.44
N GLU A 10 12.05 0.71 8.38
CA GLU A 10 11.52 0.97 9.72
C GLU A 10 12.49 1.83 10.55
N GLU A 11 13.80 1.55 10.52
CA GLU A 11 14.84 2.32 11.20
C GLU A 11 14.93 3.78 10.72
N GLN A 12 14.55 4.03 9.47
CA GLN A 12 14.53 5.36 8.86
C GLN A 12 13.20 6.10 9.08
N ASP A 13 12.27 5.51 9.83
CA ASP A 13 10.92 6.03 10.11
C ASP A 13 10.17 6.44 8.83
N ILE A 14 10.36 5.68 7.74
CA ILE A 14 9.76 6.01 6.46
C ILE A 14 8.29 5.61 6.48
N LEU A 15 7.40 6.60 6.41
CA LEU A 15 5.97 6.38 6.45
C LEU A 15 5.42 5.90 5.10
N GLY A 16 4.25 5.25 5.14
CA GLY A 16 3.58 4.70 3.95
C GLY A 16 3.51 5.65 2.74
N PRO A 17 3.11 6.94 2.89
CA PRO A 17 3.08 7.89 1.78
C PRO A 17 4.46 8.23 1.19
N GLU A 18 5.51 8.12 1.99
CA GLU A 18 6.88 8.43 1.60
C GLU A 18 7.53 7.30 0.82
N LEU A 19 7.07 6.06 1.01
CA LEU A 19 7.49 4.90 0.22
C LEU A 19 7.27 5.13 -1.29
N LEU A 20 6.21 5.84 -1.67
CA LEU A 20 5.92 6.19 -3.07
C LEU A 20 6.94 7.15 -3.67
N LYS A 21 7.69 7.88 -2.83
CA LYS A 21 8.73 8.83 -3.23
C LYS A 21 10.13 8.21 -3.20
N LEU A 22 10.27 6.98 -2.72
CA LEU A 22 11.56 6.30 -2.69
C LEU A 22 12.01 5.93 -4.11
N THR A 23 13.31 6.14 -4.35
CA THR A 23 13.97 5.71 -5.57
C THR A 23 14.96 4.60 -5.26
N GLY A 24 15.34 3.82 -6.28
CA GLY A 24 16.33 2.75 -6.12
C GLY A 24 17.63 3.27 -5.53
N LYS A 25 18.11 4.42 -6.02
CA LYS A 25 19.31 5.09 -5.51
C LYS A 25 19.20 5.49 -4.04
N LYS A 26 18.03 5.95 -3.58
CA LYS A 26 17.82 6.29 -2.17
C LYS A 26 17.85 5.04 -1.30
N LEU A 27 17.21 3.96 -1.72
CA LEU A 27 17.27 2.66 -1.04
C LEU A 27 18.70 2.10 -1.01
N GLU A 28 19.47 2.26 -2.08
CA GLU A 28 20.88 1.87 -2.13
C GLU A 28 21.74 2.67 -1.15
N THR A 29 21.48 3.97 -1.02
CA THR A 29 22.16 4.85 -0.06
C THR A 29 21.85 4.44 1.39
N LEU A 30 20.66 3.88 1.63
CA LEU A 30 20.26 3.31 2.93
C LEU A 30 20.83 1.91 3.18
N GLY A 31 21.71 1.40 2.31
CA GLY A 31 22.39 0.11 2.48
C GLY A 31 21.66 -1.07 1.82
N MET A 32 20.63 -0.82 1.02
CA MET A 32 19.93 -1.88 0.30
C MET A 32 20.64 -2.26 -1.01
N PRO A 33 20.87 -3.55 -1.31
CA PRO A 33 21.42 -3.92 -2.61
C PRO A 33 20.46 -3.58 -3.77
N VAL A 34 21.03 -3.36 -4.96
CA VAL A 34 20.30 -2.98 -6.19
C VAL A 34 19.09 -3.88 -6.46
N GLY A 35 19.23 -5.20 -6.33
CA GLY A 35 18.15 -6.14 -6.63
C GLY A 35 16.90 -5.96 -5.76
N PRO A 36 17.01 -6.02 -4.41
CA PRO A 36 15.92 -5.65 -3.51
C PRO A 36 15.38 -4.23 -3.73
N ALA A 37 16.26 -3.23 -3.91
CA ALA A 37 15.84 -1.85 -4.14
C ALA A 37 14.94 -1.72 -5.39
N MET A 38 15.34 -2.35 -6.49
CA MET A 38 14.56 -2.38 -7.73
C MET A 38 13.19 -3.04 -7.53
N ARG A 39 13.14 -4.17 -6.81
CA ARG A 39 11.86 -4.86 -6.52
C ARG A 39 10.90 -3.99 -5.70
N ILE A 40 11.40 -3.21 -4.74
CA ILE A 40 10.56 -2.30 -3.94
C ILE A 40 10.01 -1.19 -4.82
N VAL A 41 10.87 -0.54 -5.62
CA VAL A 41 10.45 0.54 -6.52
C VAL A 41 9.40 0.06 -7.52
N ASP A 42 9.61 -1.09 -8.17
CA ASP A 42 8.65 -1.68 -9.09
C ASP A 42 7.30 -1.98 -8.41
N HIS A 43 7.34 -2.42 -7.14
CA HIS A 43 6.12 -2.67 -6.38
C HIS A 43 5.39 -1.38 -6.02
N MET A 44 6.11 -0.35 -5.57
CA MET A 44 5.52 0.97 -5.25
C MET A 44 4.90 1.64 -6.47
N GLN A 45 5.53 1.51 -7.65
CA GLN A 45 4.95 2.00 -8.92
C GLN A 45 3.67 1.26 -9.31
N LYS A 46 3.58 -0.05 -9.03
CA LYS A 46 2.32 -0.80 -9.24
C LYS A 46 1.24 -0.37 -8.26
N LEU A 47 1.61 -0.03 -7.02
CA LEU A 47 0.67 0.46 -6.01
C LEU A 47 0.15 1.86 -6.35
N SER A 48 0.98 2.77 -6.85
CA SER A 48 0.53 4.13 -7.21
C SER A 48 -0.59 4.14 -8.25
N ILE A 49 -0.59 3.17 -9.17
CA ILE A 49 -1.66 2.97 -10.18
C ILE A 49 -2.97 2.51 -9.53
N GLN A 50 -2.92 1.87 -8.35
CA GLN A 50 -4.06 1.29 -7.65
C GLN A 50 -4.58 2.13 -6.47
N LEU A 51 -3.86 3.20 -6.09
CA LEU A 51 -4.23 4.08 -4.99
C LEU A 51 -5.32 5.08 -5.41
N LYS A 52 -6.52 4.56 -5.71
CA LYS A 52 -7.73 5.40 -5.74
C LYS A 52 -8.03 5.79 -4.29
N PRO A 53 -8.09 7.09 -3.93
CA PRO A 53 -8.38 7.48 -2.56
C PRO A 53 -9.77 6.96 -2.16
N PHE A 54 -9.96 6.57 -0.89
CA PHE A 54 -11.25 6.00 -0.46
C PHE A 54 -12.43 6.94 -0.74
N SER A 55 -12.22 8.25 -0.66
CA SER A 55 -13.20 9.28 -1.01
C SER A 55 -13.66 9.26 -2.47
N SER A 56 -12.90 8.63 -3.37
CA SER A 56 -13.27 8.49 -4.78
C SER A 56 -14.19 7.29 -5.08
N TYR A 57 -14.48 6.47 -4.07
CA TYR A 57 -15.49 5.42 -4.13
C TYR A 57 -16.84 6.03 -3.71
N ALA A 58 -17.55 6.60 -4.68
CA ALA A 58 -18.75 7.40 -4.42
C ALA A 58 -20.05 6.64 -4.71
N SER A 59 -19.99 5.51 -5.43
CA SER A 59 -21.17 4.74 -5.81
C SER A 59 -21.42 3.52 -4.93
N LYS A 60 -22.65 2.99 -4.94
CA LYS A 60 -22.97 1.71 -4.27
C LYS A 60 -22.13 0.56 -4.84
N ASP A 61 -21.82 0.56 -6.13
CA ASP A 61 -21.04 -0.49 -6.75
C ASP A 61 -19.54 -0.37 -6.43
N ASP A 62 -19.01 0.85 -6.31
CA ASP A 62 -17.69 1.08 -5.74
C ASP A 62 -17.61 0.51 -4.31
N MET A 63 -18.63 0.76 -3.49
CA MET A 63 -18.70 0.26 -2.12
C MET A 63 -18.73 -1.27 -2.08
N LYS A 64 -19.55 -1.92 -2.92
CA LYS A 64 -19.54 -3.39 -3.10
C LYS A 64 -18.16 -3.91 -3.51
N TYR A 65 -17.52 -3.25 -4.49
CA TYR A 65 -16.20 -3.64 -4.96
C TYR A 65 -15.16 -3.58 -3.83
N VAL A 66 -15.11 -2.48 -3.08
CA VAL A 66 -14.18 -2.32 -1.96
C VAL A 66 -14.43 -3.38 -0.88
N LEU A 67 -15.67 -3.57 -0.47
CA LEU A 67 -16.05 -4.55 0.56
C LEU A 67 -15.72 -5.99 0.16
N SER A 68 -15.86 -6.33 -1.12
CA SER A 68 -15.48 -7.66 -1.63
C SER A 68 -14.00 -7.97 -1.42
N LYS A 69 -13.10 -6.96 -1.45
CA LYS A 69 -11.67 -7.12 -1.17
C LYS A 69 -11.38 -7.55 0.28
N TYR A 70 -12.32 -7.27 1.19
CA TYR A 70 -12.26 -7.65 2.60
C TYR A 70 -13.12 -8.89 2.91
N GLY A 71 -13.58 -9.63 1.89
CA GLY A 71 -14.39 -10.83 2.05
C GLY A 71 -15.86 -10.55 2.41
N ILE A 72 -16.30 -9.30 2.35
CA ILE A 72 -17.69 -8.92 2.62
C ILE A 72 -18.45 -8.91 1.29
N THR A 73 -19.20 -9.97 1.04
CA THR A 73 -20.01 -10.14 -0.18
C THR A 73 -21.44 -9.65 -0.02
N ASP A 74 -21.91 -9.49 1.22
CA ASP A 74 -23.25 -9.05 1.54
C ASP A 74 -23.21 -7.78 2.41
N LEU A 75 -23.58 -6.65 1.78
CA LEU A 75 -23.66 -5.34 2.41
C LEU A 75 -24.60 -5.31 3.62
N TYR A 76 -25.66 -6.12 3.61
CA TYR A 76 -26.68 -6.13 4.66
C TYR A 76 -26.24 -6.90 5.91
N LYS A 77 -25.12 -7.64 5.83
CA LYS A 77 -24.48 -8.26 7.00
C LYS A 77 -23.55 -7.31 7.74
N ILE A 78 -23.22 -6.16 7.15
CA ILE A 78 -22.49 -5.12 7.87
C ILE A 78 -23.48 -4.54 8.89
N LEU A 79 -23.22 -4.84 10.17
CA LEU A 79 -23.99 -4.28 11.27
C LEU A 79 -24.03 -2.76 11.11
N CYS A 80 -25.24 -2.19 11.04
CA CYS A 80 -25.40 -0.75 11.02
C CYS A 80 -24.65 -0.16 12.23
N PHE A 81 -23.78 0.80 11.97
CA PHE A 81 -23.12 1.55 13.03
C PHE A 81 -24.21 2.17 13.90
N LYS A 82 -24.31 1.72 15.15
CA LYS A 82 -25.12 2.40 16.15
C LYS A 82 -24.23 3.47 16.77
N PRO A 83 -24.59 4.76 16.64
CA PRO A 83 -23.81 5.85 17.23
C PRO A 83 -23.79 5.77 18.76
#